data_AF-A0A0D0AIR9-F1
#
_entry.id   AF-A0A0D0AIR9-F1
#
_cell.length_a   1.000
_cell.length_b   1.000
_cell.length_c   1.000
_cell.angle_alpha   90.00
_cell.angle_beta   90.00
_cell.angle_gamma   90.00
#
_symmetry.space_group_name_H-M   'P 1'
#
loop_
_entity.id
_entity.type
_entity.pdbx_description
1 polymer ?
#
loop_
_entity_poly.entity_id
_entity_poly.type
_entity_poly.pdbx_seq_one_letter_code
_entity_poly.pdbx_strand_id
1 'polypeptide(L)'
;MEFFSQFDCKIVYVAGDRNSVADALSRPVETTDEALASARHPYAFCPEDEDNDLPILLVCPDLSWSVAHHLAECCPPIPPTPVAATLEVTADSSILDDIHAGYMADPWCKDLQSLTTSMPLIHFDALTSLWYIGDCLIIPHYGSI
;
A
#
# COMPACT_ATOMS: atom_id res chain seq x y z
N MET A 1 -21.95 5.65 -8.49
CA MET A 1 -22.61 4.62 -7.65
C MET A 1 -21.54 4.03 -6.77
N GLU A 2 -21.54 4.37 -5.48
CA GLU A 2 -20.57 3.87 -4.53
C GLU A 2 -20.99 2.45 -4.10
N PHE A 3 -20.43 1.42 -4.73
CA PHE A 3 -20.77 0.01 -4.50
C PHE A 3 -20.74 -0.43 -3.02
N PHE A 4 -19.94 0.24 -2.19
CA PHE A 4 -19.80 -0.10 -0.77
C PHE A 4 -20.94 0.44 0.11
N SER A 5 -21.69 1.46 -0.32
CA SER A 5 -22.77 2.05 0.51
C SER A 5 -24.03 1.18 0.57
N GLN A 6 -24.11 0.13 -0.25
CA GLN A 6 -25.22 -0.83 -0.22
C GLN A 6 -25.11 -1.87 0.90
N PHE A 7 -23.96 -1.94 1.59
CA PHE A 7 -23.71 -2.91 2.66
C PHE A 7 -23.52 -2.20 3.99
N ASP A 8 -24.24 -2.65 5.02
CA ASP A 8 -23.99 -2.25 6.41
C ASP A 8 -22.87 -3.13 6.99
N CYS A 9 -21.62 -2.75 6.74
CA CYS A 9 -20.45 -3.50 7.17
C CYS A 9 -19.42 -2.63 7.89
N LYS A 10 -18.66 -3.25 8.80
CA LYS A 10 -17.57 -2.63 9.55
C LYS A 10 -16.25 -3.29 9.17
N ILE A 11 -15.31 -2.53 8.64
CA ILE A 11 -13.97 -3.01 8.33
C ILE A 11 -13.19 -3.13 9.64
N VAL A 12 -12.71 -4.34 9.97
CA VAL A 12 -11.94 -4.64 11.19
C VAL A 12 -10.64 -5.31 10.79
N TYR A 13 -9.52 -4.82 11.33
CA TYR A 13 -8.22 -5.45 11.15
C TYR A 13 -8.12 -6.75 11.96
N VAL A 14 -7.72 -7.84 11.29
CA VAL A 14 -7.50 -9.15 11.89
C VAL A 14 -6.06 -9.57 11.67
N ALA A 15 -5.30 -9.74 12.76
CA ALA A 15 -3.89 -10.13 12.72
C ALA A 15 -3.70 -11.60 12.29
N GLY A 16 -2.55 -11.89 11.67
CA GLY A 16 -2.21 -13.13 10.93
C GLY A 16 -2.80 -14.43 11.47
N ASP A 17 -2.52 -14.80 12.72
CA ASP A 17 -2.99 -16.07 13.29
C ASP A 17 -4.52 -16.20 13.31
N ARG A 18 -5.22 -15.07 13.47
CA ARG A 18 -6.69 -14.99 13.45
C ARG A 18 -7.26 -14.88 12.02
N ASN A 19 -6.41 -14.69 11.01
CA ASN A 19 -6.77 -14.67 9.59
C ASN A 19 -6.35 -15.96 8.85
N SER A 20 -5.90 -16.98 9.59
CA SER A 20 -5.36 -18.23 9.05
C SER A 20 -6.30 -18.96 8.09
N VAL A 21 -7.62 -18.91 8.32
CA VAL A 21 -8.61 -19.55 7.44
C VAL A 21 -8.70 -18.83 6.09
N ALA A 22 -8.80 -17.50 6.09
CA ALA A 22 -8.86 -16.73 4.86
C ALA A 22 -7.53 -16.83 4.08
N ASP A 23 -6.40 -16.86 4.79
CA ASP A 23 -5.07 -17.11 4.21
C ASP A 23 -4.96 -18.51 3.58
N ALA A 24 -5.52 -19.54 4.22
CA ALA A 24 -5.53 -20.88 3.63
C ALA A 24 -6.39 -20.97 2.37
N LEU A 25 -7.53 -20.25 2.33
CA LEU A 25 -8.45 -20.23 1.19
C LEU A 25 -7.99 -19.33 0.04
N SER A 26 -7.16 -18.31 0.31
CA SER A 26 -6.62 -17.43 -0.73
C SER A 26 -5.44 -18.05 -1.48
N ARG A 27 -4.82 -19.08 -0.90
CA ARG A 27 -3.75 -19.83 -1.56
C ARG A 27 -4.30 -20.57 -2.76
N PRO A 28 -3.67 -20.46 -3.95
CA PRO A 28 -4.10 -21.20 -5.11
C PRO A 28 -3.98 -22.71 -4.83
N VAL A 29 -5.08 -23.43 -5.04
CA VAL A 29 -5.06 -24.89 -5.06
C VAL A 29 -4.20 -25.32 -6.24
N GLU A 30 -3.15 -26.12 -5.99
CA GLU A 30 -2.43 -26.78 -7.07
C GLU A 30 -3.45 -27.55 -7.91
N THR A 31 -3.60 -27.12 -9.16
CA THR A 31 -4.66 -27.52 -10.08
C THR A 31 -4.62 -29.03 -10.31
N THR A 32 -5.47 -29.75 -9.61
CA THR A 32 -5.93 -31.07 -10.04
C THR A 32 -7.04 -30.84 -11.07
N ASP A 33 -7.06 -31.64 -12.14
CA ASP A 33 -8.01 -31.51 -13.26
C ASP A 33 -9.48 -31.48 -12.82
N GLU A 34 -9.77 -32.06 -11.65
CA GLU A 34 -11.09 -32.08 -11.00
C GLU A 34 -11.56 -30.70 -10.53
N ALA A 35 -10.65 -29.84 -10.04
CA ALA A 35 -10.98 -28.49 -9.55
C ALA A 35 -11.35 -27.55 -10.71
N LEU A 36 -10.68 -27.68 -11.86
CA LEU A 36 -11.00 -26.92 -13.08
C LEU A 36 -12.38 -27.28 -13.64
N ALA A 37 -12.76 -28.55 -13.57
CA ALA A 37 -14.09 -29.01 -13.98
C ALA A 37 -15.20 -28.45 -13.08
N SER A 38 -14.95 -28.37 -11.76
CA SER A 38 -15.89 -27.80 -10.79
C SER A 38 -15.96 -26.27 -10.81
N ALA A 39 -14.91 -25.58 -11.27
CA ALA A 39 -14.86 -24.12 -11.34
C ALA A 39 -15.60 -23.54 -12.55
N ARG A 40 -16.14 -24.39 -13.44
CA ARG A 40 -17.05 -23.95 -14.50
C ARG A 40 -18.35 -23.43 -13.88
N HIS A 41 -18.51 -22.11 -13.92
CA HIS A 41 -19.74 -21.45 -13.50
C HIS A 41 -20.94 -22.02 -14.29
N PRO A 42 -22.06 -22.40 -13.64
CA PRO A 42 -23.20 -23.04 -14.31
C PRO A 42 -23.90 -22.15 -15.35
N TYR A 43 -23.56 -20.86 -15.40
CA TYR A 43 -24.10 -19.89 -16.36
C TYR A 43 -23.10 -19.50 -17.44
N ALA A 44 -22.23 -20.41 -17.88
CA ALA A 44 -21.39 -20.19 -19.06
C ALA A 44 -22.20 -20.33 -20.36
N PHE A 45 -23.23 -19.50 -20.55
CA PHE A 45 -23.81 -19.04 -21.82
C PHE A 45 -25.04 -18.18 -21.51
N CYS A 46 -24.91 -16.85 -21.58
CA CYS A 46 -26.06 -15.99 -21.83
C CYS A 46 -26.11 -15.78 -23.35
N PRO A 47 -27.13 -16.30 -24.07
CA PRO A 47 -27.24 -16.12 -25.52
C PRO A 47 -27.57 -14.68 -25.95
N GLU A 48 -27.59 -13.73 -25.02
CA GLU A 48 -27.92 -12.32 -25.26
C GLU A 48 -26.67 -11.43 -25.42
N ASP A 49 -25.46 -11.96 -25.18
CA ASP A 49 -24.20 -11.24 -25.36
C ASP A 49 -23.63 -11.47 -26.77
N GLU A 50 -24.32 -10.97 -27.81
CA GLU A 50 -23.79 -10.97 -29.20
C GLU A 50 -22.64 -9.96 -29.43
N ASP A 51 -22.30 -9.11 -28.46
CA ASP A 51 -21.39 -7.96 -28.67
C ASP A 51 -20.06 -7.99 -27.90
N ASN A 52 -19.65 -9.13 -27.32
CA ASN A 52 -18.31 -9.24 -26.76
C ASN A 52 -17.38 -10.04 -27.68
N ASP A 53 -16.68 -9.32 -28.57
CA ASP A 53 -15.43 -9.71 -29.23
C ASP A 53 -14.29 -9.92 -28.20
N LEU A 54 -14.55 -10.68 -27.13
CA LEU A 54 -13.49 -11.23 -26.30
C LEU A 54 -13.06 -12.54 -26.97
N PRO A 55 -11.77 -12.71 -27.30
CA PRO A 55 -11.30 -13.98 -27.82
C PRO A 55 -11.47 -15.01 -26.71
N ILE A 56 -12.55 -15.78 -26.81
CA ILE A 56 -12.69 -17.05 -26.10
C ILE A 56 -11.46 -17.85 -26.57
N LEU A 57 -10.50 -18.04 -25.66
CA LEU A 57 -9.37 -18.93 -25.87
C LEU A 57 -9.96 -20.33 -26.07
N LEU A 58 -10.20 -20.65 -27.34
CA LEU A 58 -10.60 -21.97 -27.76
C LEU A 58 -9.43 -22.89 -27.44
N VAL A 59 -9.51 -23.58 -26.30
CA VAL A 59 -8.55 -24.63 -25.95
C VAL A 59 -8.83 -25.79 -26.89
N CYS A 60 -8.16 -25.78 -28.05
CA CYS A 60 -8.13 -26.93 -28.94
C CYS A 60 -7.42 -28.08 -28.21
N PRO A 61 -8.07 -29.25 -28.04
CA PRO A 61 -7.55 -30.34 -27.21
C PRO A 61 -6.23 -30.95 -27.73
N ASP A 62 -5.85 -30.66 -28.96
CA ASP A 62 -4.76 -31.31 -29.68
C ASP A 62 -3.45 -30.49 -29.66
N LEU A 63 -3.48 -29.27 -29.11
CA LEU A 63 -2.39 -28.28 -29.17
C LEU A 63 -1.76 -27.93 -27.81
N SER A 64 -2.10 -28.67 -26.75
CA SER A 64 -1.71 -28.33 -25.37
C SER A 64 -0.20 -28.14 -25.18
N TRP A 65 0.63 -28.97 -25.84
CA TRP A 65 2.09 -28.85 -25.73
C TRP A 65 2.67 -27.71 -26.57
N SER A 66 2.10 -27.43 -27.75
CA SER A 66 2.58 -26.39 -28.67
C SER A 66 2.38 -25.00 -28.10
N VAL A 67 1.26 -24.76 -27.40
CA VAL A 67 0.98 -23.50 -26.71
C VAL A 67 1.90 -23.33 -25.51
N ALA A 68 2.13 -24.39 -24.73
CA ALA A 68 3.07 -24.36 -23.62
C ALA A 68 4.51 -24.08 -24.09
N HIS A 69 4.93 -24.63 -25.24
CA HIS A 69 6.23 -24.37 -25.84
C HIS A 69 6.37 -22.91 -26.30
N HIS A 70 5.37 -22.35 -26.97
CA HIS A 70 5.39 -20.94 -27.40
C HIS A 70 5.37 -19.98 -26.21
N LEU A 71 4.64 -20.29 -25.14
CA LEU A 71 4.66 -19.52 -23.89
C LEU A 71 6.01 -19.61 -23.16
N ALA A 72 6.68 -20.76 -23.21
CA ALA A 72 8.01 -20.94 -22.62
C ALA A 72 9.13 -20.26 -23.42
N GLU A 73 8.95 -20.11 -24.74
CA GLU A 73 9.86 -19.39 -25.63
C GLU A 73 9.61 -17.87 -25.63
N CYS A 74 8.44 -17.41 -25.16
CA CYS A 74 8.23 -16.01 -24.85
C CYS A 74 9.13 -15.60 -23.68
N CYS A 75 10.04 -14.66 -23.93
CA CYS A 75 10.79 -13.96 -22.89
C CYS A 75 9.80 -13.55 -21.78
N PRO A 76 10.03 -13.88 -20.50
CA PRO A 76 9.13 -13.47 -19.44
C PRO A 76 8.97 -11.96 -19.55
N PRO A 77 7.73 -11.44 -19.67
CA PRO A 77 7.54 -10.00 -19.65
C PRO A 77 8.22 -9.52 -18.38
N ILE A 78 9.12 -8.54 -18.53
CA ILE A 78 9.74 -7.86 -17.39
C ILE A 78 8.59 -7.56 -16.45
N PRO A 79 8.57 -8.10 -15.21
CA PRO A 79 7.42 -7.92 -14.34
C PRO A 79 7.21 -6.41 -14.26
N PRO A 80 6.00 -5.91 -14.59
CA PRO A 80 5.74 -4.49 -14.46
C PRO A 80 6.11 -4.10 -13.04
N THR A 81 6.81 -2.97 -12.88
CA THR A 81 7.15 -2.45 -11.56
C THR A 81 5.87 -2.50 -10.72
N PRO A 82 5.84 -3.24 -9.60
CA PRO A 82 4.61 -3.44 -8.87
C PRO A 82 4.07 -2.07 -8.50
N VAL A 83 2.85 -1.77 -8.96
CA VAL A 83 2.15 -0.55 -8.58
C VAL A 83 1.63 -0.79 -7.16
N ALA A 84 2.53 -0.64 -6.19
CA ALA A 84 2.18 -0.64 -4.79
C ALA A 84 1.53 0.70 -4.45
N ALA A 85 0.37 0.68 -3.81
CA ALA A 85 -0.19 1.89 -3.23
C ALA A 85 0.70 2.30 -2.04
N THR A 86 1.47 3.38 -2.21
CA THR A 86 2.24 3.98 -1.11
C THR A 86 1.34 4.92 -0.35
N LEU A 87 1.06 4.60 0.92
CA LEU A 87 0.38 5.52 1.83
C LEU A 87 1.46 6.36 2.51
N GLU A 88 1.48 7.65 2.20
CA GLU A 88 2.39 8.62 2.80
C GLU A 88 1.64 9.38 3.90
N VAL A 89 2.13 9.29 5.13
CA VAL A 89 1.64 10.11 6.25
C VAL A 89 2.61 11.26 6.41
N THR A 90 2.24 12.42 5.89
CA THR A 90 2.99 13.66 6.08
C THR A 90 2.36 14.50 7.18
N ALA A 91 3.19 15.26 7.91
CA ALA A 91 2.69 16.31 8.77
C ALA A 91 2.13 17.45 7.91
N ASP A 92 1.12 18.16 8.43
CA ASP A 92 0.63 19.38 7.79
C ASP A 92 1.79 20.39 7.69
N SER A 93 2.08 20.85 6.47
CA SER A 93 3.18 21.79 6.22
C SER A 93 3.00 23.11 6.98
N SER A 94 1.75 23.51 7.25
CA SER A 94 1.46 24.72 8.03
C SER A 94 1.96 24.63 9.47
N ILE A 95 1.84 23.45 10.09
CA ILE A 95 2.33 23.21 11.45
C ILE A 95 3.86 23.27 11.49
N LEU A 96 4.53 22.74 10.46
CA LEU A 96 5.99 22.82 10.36
C LEU A 96 6.47 24.27 10.19
N ASP A 97 5.76 25.07 9.38
CA ASP A 97 6.04 26.50 9.23
C ASP A 97 5.87 27.25 10.56
N ASP A 98 4.83 26.94 11.33
CA ASP A 98 4.60 27.52 12.66
C ASP A 98 5.70 27.11 13.67
N ILE A 99 6.15 25.86 13.64
CA ILE A 99 7.29 25.40 14.46
C ILE A 99 8.57 26.15 14.08
N HIS A 100 8.86 26.30 12.79
CA HIS A 100 10.03 27.05 12.33
C HIS A 100 9.95 28.53 12.72
N ALA A 101 8.79 29.15 12.58
CA ALA A 101 8.55 30.53 13.03
C ALA A 101 8.72 30.65 14.54
N GLY A 102 8.25 29.65 15.30
CA GLY A 102 8.40 29.56 16.74
C GLY A 102 9.85 29.48 17.18
N TYR A 103 10.72 28.75 16.48
CA TYR A 103 12.17 28.76 16.79
C TYR A 103 12.79 30.15 16.68
N MET A 104 12.28 31.01 15.80
CA MET A 104 12.76 32.39 15.61
C MET A 104 12.10 33.40 16.55
N ALA A 105 10.90 33.09 17.05
CA ALA A 105 10.13 33.99 17.91
C ALA A 105 10.37 33.73 19.40
N ASP A 106 10.33 32.46 19.81
CA ASP A 106 10.44 32.03 21.20
C ASP A 106 11.84 32.37 21.77
N PRO A 107 11.92 33.14 22.88
CA PRO A 107 13.20 33.48 23.51
C PRO A 107 14.02 32.26 23.94
N TRP A 108 13.37 31.20 24.42
CA TRP A 108 14.08 29.99 24.87
C TRP A 108 14.67 29.22 23.69
N CYS A 109 13.97 29.17 22.55
CA CYS A 109 14.48 28.50 21.36
C CYS A 109 15.72 29.18 20.75
N LYS A 110 15.85 30.51 20.90
CA LYS A 110 17.06 31.24 20.46
C LYS A 110 18.31 30.81 21.21
N ASP A 111 18.15 30.40 22.47
CA ASP A 111 19.25 29.95 23.31
C ASP A 111 19.64 28.50 23.03
N LEU A 112 18.85 27.71 22.27
CA LEU A 112 19.12 26.29 22.00
C LEU A 112 20.52 26.05 21.41
N GLN A 113 20.94 26.90 20.48
CA GLN A 113 22.27 26.79 19.86
C GLN A 113 23.41 27.04 20.86
N SER A 114 23.17 27.84 21.90
CA SER A 114 24.14 28.00 22.99
C SER A 114 24.14 26.79 23.93
N LEU A 115 22.96 26.21 24.16
CA LEU A 115 22.75 25.09 25.08
C LEU A 115 23.34 23.77 24.57
N THR A 116 23.45 23.57 23.25
CA THR A 116 24.07 22.36 22.65
C THR A 116 25.49 22.12 23.16
N THR A 117 26.22 23.19 23.52
CA THR A 117 27.59 23.08 24.05
C THR A 117 27.60 22.45 25.45
N SER A 118 26.54 22.71 26.23
CA SER A 118 26.43 22.26 27.63
C SER A 118 25.56 21.02 27.81
N MET A 119 24.66 20.75 26.86
CA MET A 119 23.68 19.66 26.91
C MET A 119 23.79 18.80 25.64
N PRO A 120 24.54 17.70 25.66
CA PRO A 120 24.79 16.87 24.47
C PRO A 120 23.54 16.16 23.95
N LEU A 121 22.47 16.10 24.74
CA LEU A 121 21.18 15.56 24.31
C LEU A 121 20.46 16.51 23.33
N ILE A 122 20.75 17.81 23.40
CA ILE A 122 20.17 18.79 22.48
C ILE A 122 20.93 18.71 21.17
N HIS A 123 20.20 18.45 20.08
CA HIS A 123 20.79 18.41 18.75
C HIS A 123 19.82 18.95 17.70
N PHE A 124 20.39 19.41 16.60
CA PHE A 124 19.67 19.90 15.44
C PHE A 124 19.82 18.90 14.31
N ASP A 125 18.69 18.47 13.74
CA ASP A 125 18.68 17.62 12.55
C ASP A 125 18.70 18.49 11.30
N ALA A 126 19.78 18.43 10.54
CA ALA A 126 19.96 19.22 9.32
C ALA A 126 19.04 18.79 8.16
N LEU A 127 18.51 17.57 8.18
CA LEU A 127 17.61 17.09 7.12
C LEU A 127 16.20 17.65 7.30
N THR A 128 15.71 17.64 8.53
CA THR A 128 14.35 18.11 8.87
C THR A 128 14.32 19.57 9.30
N SER A 129 15.46 20.16 9.64
CA SER A 129 15.59 21.49 10.25
C SER A 129 14.87 21.64 11.60
N LEU A 130 14.79 20.55 12.37
CA LEU A 130 14.11 20.49 13.66
C LEU A 130 15.08 20.29 14.82
N TRP A 131 14.66 20.74 16.01
CA TRP A 131 15.41 20.63 17.25
C TRP A 131 14.88 19.49 18.12
N TYR A 132 15.79 18.73 18.72
CA TYR A 132 15.46 17.59 19.58
C TYR A 132 16.21 17.66 20.92
N ILE A 133 15.61 17.08 21.96
CA ILE A 133 16.27 16.73 23.22
C ILE A 133 16.21 15.21 23.37
N GLY A 134 17.34 14.54 23.18
CA GLY A 134 17.34 13.09 23.00
C GLY A 134 16.43 12.73 21.83
N ASP A 135 15.46 11.83 22.06
CA ASP A 135 14.53 11.40 21.01
C ASP A 135 13.23 12.23 20.96
N CYS A 136 13.15 13.34 21.71
CA CYS A 136 11.94 14.17 21.81
C CYS A 136 12.06 15.44 20.96
N LEU A 137 11.09 15.67 20.09
CA LEU A 137 10.97 16.91 19.31
C LEU A 137 10.66 18.09 20.24
N ILE A 138 11.36 19.20 20.03
CA ILE A 138 11.06 20.47 20.68
C ILE A 138 9.98 21.19 19.87
N ILE A 139 8.86 21.49 20.52
CA ILE A 139 7.79 22.31 19.92
C ILE A 139 7.78 23.67 20.63
N PRO A 140 8.12 24.77 19.95
CA PRO A 140 8.07 26.11 20.51
C PRO A 140 6.62 26.52 20.78
N HIS A 141 6.41 27.35 21.80
CA HIS A 141 5.09 27.90 22.08
C HIS A 141 4.85 29.12 21.19
N TYR A 142 4.24 28.91 20.02
CA TYR A 142 4.09 29.95 19.00
C TYR A 142 2.72 29.89 18.31
N GLY A 143 1.88 30.91 18.51
CA GLY A 143 0.56 30.93 17.90
C GLY A 143 -0.42 29.96 18.58
N SER A 144 -0.96 29.00 17.81
CA SER A 144 -1.94 28.00 18.28
C SER A 144 -1.32 26.63 18.61
N ILE A 145 0.01 26.51 18.53
CA ILE A 145 0.79 25.32 18.91
C ILE A 145 1.47 25.50 20.26
#